data_AF-A0A9E1R6T0-F1
#
_entry.id   AF-A0A9E1R6T0-F1
#
_cell.length_a   1.000
_cell.length_b   1.000
_cell.length_c   1.000
_cell.angle_alpha   90.00
_cell.angle_beta   90.00
_cell.angle_gamma   90.00
#
_symmetry.space_group_name_H-M   'P 1'
#
loop_
_entity.id
_entity.type
_entity.pdbx_description
1 polymer ?
#
loop_
_entity_poly.entity_id
_entity_poly.type
_entity_poly.pdbx_seq_one_letter_code
_entity_poly.pdbx_strand_id
1 'polypeptide(L)' 'MQALVYTANEEMEFREEADAKPLVAGETLVEIDAVGICGSDMHAYLGHDP' A
#
# COMPACT_ATOMS: atom_id res chain seq x y z
N MET A 1 9.63 7.00 1.36
CA MET A 1 8.41 7.02 2.18
C MET A 1 8.19 5.65 2.82
N GLN A 2 7.75 5.59 4.08
CA GLN A 2 7.42 4.31 4.72
C GLN A 2 6.08 3.75 4.23
N ALA A 3 6.03 2.46 3.92
CA ALA A 3 4.83 1.78 3.45
C ALA A 3 4.78 0.33 3.96
N LEU A 4 3.56 -0.21 4.10
CA LEU A 4 3.32 -1.63 4.37
C LEU A 4 3.08 -2.34 3.03
N VAL A 5 3.91 -3.33 2.71
CA VAL A 5 4.00 -3.95 1.38
C VAL A 5 3.81 -5.46 1.48
N TYR A 6 2.92 -6.04 0.68
CA TYR A 6 2.83 -7.49 0.51
C TYR A 6 4.08 -8.04 -0.17
N THR A 7 4.72 -9.03 0.43
CA THR A 7 5.95 -9.65 -0.11
C THR A 7 5.76 -11.11 -0.48
N ALA A 8 4.83 -11.80 0.16
CA ALA A 8 4.35 -13.13 -0.19
C ALA A 8 2.97 -13.37 0.42
N ASN A 9 2.37 -14.54 0.14
CA ASN A 9 1.17 -14.97 0.85
C ASN A 9 1.47 -15.02 2.34
N GLU A 10 0.60 -14.40 3.12
CA GLU A 10 0.71 -14.28 4.56
C GLU A 10 1.95 -13.51 5.05
N GLU A 11 2.57 -12.71 4.19
CA GLU A 11 3.77 -11.92 4.52
C GLU A 11 3.63 -10.47 4.04
N MET A 12 3.90 -9.54 4.97
CA MET A 12 3.97 -8.10 4.69
C MET A 12 5.18 -7.48 5.40
N GLU A 13 5.80 -6.51 4.76
CA GLU A 13 6.93 -5.76 5.30
C GLU A 13 6.58 -4.27 5.42
N PHE A 14 6.89 -3.68 6.58
CA PHE A 14 6.90 -2.23 6.73
C PHE A 14 8.31 -1.71 6.41
N ARG A 15 8.46 -1.02 5.28
CA ARG A 15 9.78 -0.64 4.75
C ARG A 15 9.74 0.70 4.01
N GLU A 16 10.93 1.20 3.70
CA GLU A 16 11.09 2.37 2.83
C GLU A 16 10.80 2.01 1.38
N GLU A 17 9.95 2.80 0.74
CA GLU A 17 9.64 2.76 -0.68
C GLU A 17 9.96 4.12 -1.32
N ALA A 18 10.09 4.14 -2.65
CA ALA A 18 10.29 5.40 -3.37
C ALA A 18 9.13 6.38 -3.09
N ASP A 19 9.46 7.66 -2.97
CA ASP A 19 8.44 8.69 -2.82
C ASP A 19 7.54 8.74 -4.06
N ALA A 20 6.33 9.28 -3.88
CA ALA A 20 5.34 9.39 -4.94
C ALA A 20 5.92 10.09 -6.19
N LYS A 21 5.59 9.55 -7.37
CA LYS A 21 6.05 10.08 -8.66
C LYS A 21 5.50 11.48 -8.92
N PRO A 22 6.11 12.26 -9.84
CA PRO A 22 5.58 13.54 -10.27
C PRO A 22 4.12 13.42 -10.74
N LEU A 23 3.27 14.31 -10.24
CA LEU A 23 1.85 14.35 -10.57
C LEU A 23 1.62 14.65 -12.06
N VAL A 24 0.64 13.99 -12.67
CA VAL A 24 0.08 14.45 -13.95
C VAL A 24 -1.05 15.45 -13.73
N ALA A 25 -1.46 16.15 -14.80
CA ALA A 25 -2.53 17.15 -14.71
C ALA A 25 -3.84 16.52 -14.18
N GLY A 26 -4.35 17.07 -13.08
CA GLY A 26 -5.56 16.60 -12.42
C GLY A 26 -5.33 15.73 -11.18
N GLU A 27 -4.08 15.40 -10.84
CA GLU A 27 -3.75 14.65 -9.63
C GLU A 27 -3.32 15.57 -8.47
N THR A 28 -3.29 15.02 -7.25
CA THR A 28 -2.83 15.69 -6.04
C THR A 28 -2.14 14.69 -5.13
N LEU A 29 -1.06 15.13 -4.48
CA LEU A 29 -0.39 14.36 -3.44
C LEU A 29 -1.11 14.57 -2.11
N VAL A 30 -1.38 13.46 -1.41
CA VAL A 30 -2.01 13.46 -0.09
C VAL A 30 -1.02 12.90 0.92
N GLU A 31 -0.82 13.64 2.01
CA GLU A 31 -0.12 13.14 3.18
C GLU A 31 -1.07 12.28 4.01
N ILE A 32 -0.69 11.02 4.26
CA ILE A 32 -1.53 10.06 4.97
C ILE A 32 -1.31 10.22 6.48
N ASP A 33 -2.33 10.67 7.20
CA ASP A 33 -2.32 10.77 8.67
C ASP A 33 -2.66 9.43 9.35
N ALA A 34 -3.62 8.69 8.79
CA ALA A 34 -4.03 7.38 9.27
C ALA A 34 -4.60 6.51 8.14
N VAL A 35 -4.46 5.19 8.29
CA VAL A 35 -5.06 4.17 7.42
C VAL A 35 -5.56 3.00 8.26
N GLY A 36 -6.61 2.33 7.80
CA GLY A 36 -7.15 1.12 8.43
C GLY A 36 -6.88 -0.12 7.59
N ILE A 37 -6.93 -1.29 8.22
CA ILE A 37 -6.94 -2.59 7.53
C ILE A 37 -8.39 -3.03 7.39
N CYS A 38 -8.81 -3.26 6.15
CA CYS A 38 -10.14 -3.73 5.78
C CYS A 38 -10.16 -5.27 5.70
N GLY A 39 -11.34 -5.87 5.87
CA GLY A 39 -11.50 -7.31 5.62
C GLY A 39 -11.16 -7.74 4.18
N SER A 40 -11.29 -6.84 3.20
CA SER A 40 -10.89 -7.11 1.81
C SER A 40 -9.38 -7.29 1.63
N ASP A 41 -8.57 -6.67 2.49
CA ASP A 41 -7.11 -6.76 2.42
C ASP A 41 -6.64 -8.21 2.67
N MET A 42 -7.44 -8.99 3.40
CA MET A 42 -7.19 -10.41 3.61
C MET A 42 -7.26 -11.23 2.32
N HIS A 43 -7.97 -10.77 1.29
CA HIS A 43 -7.96 -11.46 -0.01
C HIS A 43 -6.57 -11.38 -0.65
N ALA A 44 -5.96 -10.19 -0.67
CA ALA A 44 -4.58 -10.01 -1.12
C ALA A 44 -3.59 -10.76 -0.21
N TYR A 45 -3.72 -10.59 1.11
CA TYR A 45 -2.84 -11.24 2.10
C TYR A 45 -2.80 -12.77 1.94
N LEU A 46 -3.96 -13.40 1.70
CA LEU A 46 -4.06 -14.86 1.52
C LEU A 46 -3.72 -15.32 0.09
N GLY A 47 -3.38 -14.41 -0.82
CA GLY A 47 -3.07 -14.74 -2.22
C GLY A 47 -4.29 -15.14 -3.05
N HIS A 48 -5.47 -14.59 -2.72
CA HIS A 48 -6.71 -14.81 -3.46
C HIS A 48 -7.07 -13.67 -4.43
N ASP A 49 -6.34 -12.55 -4.37
CA ASP A 49 -6.46 -11.49 -5.39
C ASP A 49 -5.76 -11.93 -6.70
N PRO A 50 -6.47 -11.94 -7.84
CA PRO A 50 -5.95 -12.39 -9.13
C PRO A 50 -5.02 -11.40 -9.84
#